data_AF-A0A433JTU4-F1
#
_entry.id   AF-A0A433JTU4-F1
#
_cell.length_a   1.000
_cell.length_b   1.000
_cell.length_c   1.000
_cell.angle_alpha   90.00
_cell.angle_beta   90.00
_cell.angle_gamma   90.00
#
_symmetry.space_group_name_H-M   'P 1'
#
loop_
_entity.id
_entity.type
_entity.pdbx_description
1 polymer ?
#
loop_
_entity_poly.entity_id
_entity_poly.type
_entity_poly.pdbx_seq_one_letter_code
_entity_poly.pdbx_strand_id
1 'polypeptide(L)'
;MARTKNDSKNTPSTSVEKKTAQKKAKKALAKAEKSVRVAHEAVKSSSKKLRKEARALSEKTEKLTAKHEKAARKLAIESAKVAKVKAASTPAQKLPSTAATPLPTPARPPVSLATTGRDTSSTKKRSLTPPLPKPSAVAPTLIELRRQAKEQQVRGYSRLSKADLIAALDAARRA
;
A
#
# COMPACT_ATOMS: atom_id res chain seq x y z
N MET A 1 71.12 17.39 -43.84
CA MET A 1 71.17 16.46 -42.69
C MET A 1 70.66 17.18 -41.46
N ALA A 2 69.54 16.74 -40.86
CA ALA A 2 69.12 17.22 -39.54
C ALA A 2 68.39 16.07 -38.83
N ARG A 3 68.99 15.54 -37.76
CA ARG A 3 68.39 14.53 -36.88
C ARG A 3 67.87 15.24 -35.63
N THR A 4 66.55 15.28 -35.46
CA THR A 4 65.90 15.74 -34.22
C THR A 4 66.02 14.64 -33.17
N LYS A 5 66.73 14.93 -32.07
CA LYS A 5 66.82 14.07 -30.89
C LYS A 5 65.51 14.18 -30.11
N ASN A 6 64.77 13.06 -30.01
CA ASN A 6 63.67 12.91 -29.06
C ASN A 6 64.26 12.43 -27.73
N ASP A 7 64.41 13.34 -26.78
CA ASP A 7 64.75 13.00 -25.40
C ASP A 7 63.52 12.44 -24.68
N SER A 8 63.57 11.14 -24.38
CA SER A 8 62.60 10.48 -23.53
C SER A 8 62.72 11.00 -22.08
N LYS A 9 61.72 11.76 -21.61
CA LYS A 9 61.57 12.03 -20.16
C LYS A 9 60.92 10.82 -19.48
N ASN A 10 61.74 9.86 -19.07
CA ASN A 10 61.35 8.84 -18.10
C ASN A 10 61.46 9.45 -16.69
N THR A 11 60.32 9.72 -16.04
CA THR A 11 60.28 10.29 -14.68
C THR A 11 60.03 9.18 -13.64
N PRO A 12 60.87 9.03 -12.59
CA PRO A 12 60.79 7.92 -11.64
C PRO A 12 59.79 8.12 -10.48
N SER A 13 58.93 9.14 -10.50
CA SER A 13 58.08 9.51 -9.35
C SER A 13 56.80 8.67 -9.16
N THR A 14 56.40 7.85 -10.13
CA THR A 14 55.06 7.23 -10.12
C THR A 14 54.88 6.09 -9.10
N SER A 15 55.95 5.47 -8.59
CA SER A 15 55.83 4.25 -7.77
C SER A 15 55.33 4.51 -6.33
N VAL A 16 55.73 5.62 -5.72
CA VAL A 16 55.34 6.01 -4.36
C VAL A 16 53.89 6.51 -4.34
N GLU A 17 53.52 7.31 -5.35
CA GLU A 17 52.15 7.79 -5.54
C GLU A 17 51.17 6.63 -5.78
N LYS A 18 51.54 5.64 -6.61
CA LYS A 18 50.74 4.41 -6.82
C LYS A 18 50.49 3.65 -5.51
N LYS A 19 51.51 3.52 -4.63
CA LYS A 19 51.35 2.83 -3.32
C LYS A 19 50.41 3.58 -2.37
N THR A 20 50.47 4.91 -2.33
CA THR A 20 49.55 5.71 -1.49
C THR A 20 48.12 5.71 -2.03
N ALA A 21 47.95 5.80 -3.35
CA ALA A 21 46.66 5.65 -4.02
C ALA A 21 46.03 4.28 -3.74
N GLN A 22 46.82 3.21 -3.81
CA GLN A 22 46.35 1.85 -3.51
C GLN A 22 45.89 1.69 -2.04
N LYS A 23 46.61 2.29 -1.08
CA LYS A 23 46.19 2.29 0.34
C LYS A 23 44.88 3.06 0.54
N LYS A 24 44.71 4.21 -0.13
CA LYS A 24 43.45 4.98 -0.10
C LYS A 24 42.30 4.18 -0.72
N ALA A 25 42.53 3.53 -1.86
CA ALA A 25 41.55 2.67 -2.51
C ALA A 25 41.10 1.51 -1.61
N LYS A 26 42.05 0.78 -0.98
CA LYS A 26 41.73 -0.29 -0.03
C LYS A 26 40.88 0.19 1.15
N LYS A 27 41.19 1.37 1.71
CA LYS A 27 40.36 1.98 2.78
C LYS A 27 38.97 2.37 2.29
N ALA A 28 38.86 2.91 1.07
CA ALA A 28 37.58 3.27 0.47
C ALA A 28 36.70 2.02 0.25
N LEU A 29 37.28 0.92 -0.27
CA LEU A 29 36.59 -0.36 -0.43
C LEU A 29 36.10 -0.91 0.92
N ALA A 30 36.96 -0.93 1.94
CA ALA A 30 36.56 -1.40 3.27
C ALA A 30 35.42 -0.55 3.88
N LYS A 31 35.41 0.77 3.65
CA LYS A 31 34.32 1.64 4.10
C LYS A 31 33.03 1.38 3.31
N ALA A 32 33.14 1.16 2.00
CA ALA A 32 32.00 0.82 1.16
C ALA A 32 31.37 -0.52 1.59
N GLU A 33 32.17 -1.57 1.80
CA GLU A 33 31.69 -2.87 2.27
C GLU A 33 30.96 -2.78 3.62
N LYS A 34 31.52 -2.03 4.59
CA LYS A 34 30.84 -1.79 5.87
C LYS A 34 29.49 -1.11 5.68
N SER A 35 29.43 -0.10 4.81
CA SER A 35 28.20 0.64 4.52
C SER A 35 27.15 -0.28 3.88
N VAL A 36 27.54 -1.15 2.95
CA VAL A 36 26.66 -2.14 2.32
C VAL A 36 26.14 -3.14 3.34
N ARG A 37 27.00 -3.66 4.23
CA ARG A 37 26.56 -4.60 5.28
C ARG A 37 25.54 -3.96 6.23
N VAL A 38 25.77 -2.72 6.66
CA VAL A 38 24.83 -1.99 7.52
C VAL A 38 23.49 -1.78 6.80
N ALA A 39 23.52 -1.36 5.53
CA ALA A 39 22.30 -1.20 4.74
C ALA A 39 21.54 -2.53 4.60
N HIS A 40 22.24 -3.64 4.36
CA HIS A 40 21.63 -4.96 4.22
C HIS A 40 20.99 -5.43 5.54
N GLU A 41 21.65 -5.24 6.68
CA GLU A 41 21.07 -5.57 7.99
C GLU A 41 19.88 -4.68 8.36
N ALA A 42 19.90 -3.40 7.96
CA ALA A 42 18.74 -2.52 8.10
C ALA A 42 17.54 -3.01 7.26
N VAL A 43 17.78 -3.43 6.01
CA VAL A 43 16.74 -4.01 5.15
C VAL A 43 16.21 -5.31 5.75
N LYS A 44 17.09 -6.18 6.24
CA LYS A 44 16.72 -7.48 6.84
C LYS A 44 15.86 -7.30 8.09
N SER A 45 16.25 -6.39 8.99
CA SER A 45 15.48 -6.08 10.20
C SER A 45 14.12 -5.44 9.88
N SER A 46 14.08 -4.51 8.92
CA SER A 46 12.83 -3.93 8.41
C SER A 46 11.91 -5.00 7.80
N SER A 47 12.43 -5.84 6.89
CA SER A 47 11.68 -6.93 6.27
C SER A 47 11.13 -7.90 7.31
N LYS A 48 11.92 -8.23 8.35
CA LYS A 48 11.47 -9.08 9.46
C LYS A 48 10.30 -8.44 10.21
N LYS A 49 10.32 -7.12 10.46
CA LYS A 49 9.21 -6.40 11.10
C LYS A 49 7.95 -6.45 10.23
N LEU A 50 8.07 -6.14 8.94
CA LEU A 50 6.95 -6.20 8.00
C LEU A 50 6.32 -7.60 7.91
N ARG A 51 7.12 -8.66 7.90
CA ARG A 51 6.61 -10.04 7.92
C ARG A 51 5.83 -10.35 9.20
N LYS A 52 6.27 -9.83 10.36
CA LYS A 52 5.53 -9.99 11.63
C LYS A 52 4.19 -9.26 11.59
N GLU A 53 4.18 -8.03 11.11
CA GLU A 53 2.94 -7.24 10.97
C GLU A 53 1.97 -7.89 9.99
N ALA A 54 2.46 -8.37 8.85
CA ALA A 54 1.66 -9.11 7.88
C ALA A 54 0.99 -10.34 8.50
N ARG A 55 1.74 -11.16 9.25
CA ARG A 55 1.18 -12.33 9.96
C ARG A 55 0.11 -11.91 10.99
N ALA A 56 0.39 -10.90 11.80
CA ALA A 56 -0.57 -10.42 12.80
C ALA A 56 -1.85 -9.87 12.15
N LEU A 57 -1.75 -9.21 11.00
CA LEU A 57 -2.91 -8.78 10.23
C LEU A 57 -3.68 -9.98 9.65
N SER A 58 -2.99 -10.97 9.08
CA SER A 58 -3.61 -12.20 8.60
C SER A 58 -4.41 -12.90 9.71
N GLU A 59 -3.81 -13.09 10.88
CA GLU A 59 -4.49 -13.69 12.03
C GLU A 59 -5.73 -12.89 12.48
N LYS A 60 -5.65 -11.57 12.45
CA LYS A 60 -6.82 -10.71 12.76
C LYS A 60 -7.92 -10.88 11.72
N THR A 61 -7.56 -10.92 10.44
CA THR A 61 -8.52 -11.13 9.36
C THR A 61 -9.17 -12.50 9.44
N GLU A 62 -8.42 -13.57 9.67
CA GLU A 62 -8.95 -14.93 9.85
C GLU A 62 -9.93 -15.01 11.03
N LYS A 63 -9.62 -14.36 12.15
CA LYS A 63 -10.53 -14.29 13.30
C LYS A 63 -11.82 -13.54 12.97
N LEU A 64 -11.73 -12.43 12.23
CA LEU A 64 -12.90 -11.66 11.83
C LEU A 64 -13.74 -12.41 10.81
N THR A 65 -13.13 -13.00 9.77
CA THR A 65 -13.85 -13.81 8.78
C THR A 65 -14.54 -14.99 9.45
N ALA A 66 -13.87 -15.70 10.36
CA ALA A 66 -14.50 -16.79 11.12
C ALA A 66 -15.69 -16.31 11.98
N LYS A 67 -15.61 -15.12 12.58
CA LYS A 67 -16.76 -14.53 13.32
C LYS A 67 -17.90 -14.18 12.37
N HIS A 68 -17.60 -13.58 11.23
CA HIS A 68 -18.60 -13.22 10.22
C HIS A 68 -19.26 -14.47 9.62
N GLU A 69 -18.49 -15.51 9.31
CA GLU A 69 -19.04 -16.78 8.85
C GLU A 69 -19.95 -17.43 9.89
N LYS A 70 -19.54 -17.42 11.17
CA LYS A 70 -20.40 -17.94 12.26
C LYS A 70 -21.70 -17.13 12.38
N ALA A 71 -21.61 -15.80 12.33
CA ALA A 71 -22.79 -14.93 12.37
C ALA A 71 -23.70 -15.16 11.16
N ALA A 72 -23.13 -15.23 9.94
CA ALA A 72 -23.86 -15.50 8.72
C ALA A 72 -24.56 -16.87 8.75
N ARG A 73 -23.88 -17.91 9.26
CA ARG A 73 -24.49 -19.23 9.46
C ARG A 73 -25.66 -19.20 10.44
N LYS A 74 -25.53 -18.47 11.56
CA LYS A 74 -26.63 -18.31 12.53
C LYS A 74 -27.83 -17.60 11.90
N LEU A 75 -27.60 -16.48 11.20
CA LEU A 75 -28.65 -15.75 10.50
C LEU A 75 -29.31 -16.61 9.42
N ALA A 76 -28.56 -17.41 8.67
CA ALA A 76 -29.11 -18.33 7.67
C ALA A 76 -29.97 -19.43 8.31
N ILE A 77 -29.58 -19.95 9.46
CA ILE A 77 -30.37 -20.96 10.19
C ILE A 77 -31.66 -20.34 10.76
N GLU A 78 -31.59 -19.15 11.35
CA GLU A 78 -32.76 -18.44 11.88
C GLU A 78 -33.72 -18.03 10.76
N SER A 79 -33.21 -17.49 9.66
CA SER A 79 -34.03 -17.15 8.50
C SER A 79 -34.68 -18.37 7.87
N ALA A 80 -33.97 -19.52 7.80
CA ALA A 80 -34.55 -20.77 7.34
C ALA A 80 -35.63 -21.32 8.28
N LYS A 81 -35.46 -21.17 9.61
CA LYS A 81 -36.49 -21.54 10.59
C LYS A 81 -37.73 -20.66 10.46
N VAL A 82 -37.56 -19.33 10.34
CA VAL A 82 -38.68 -18.39 10.12
C VAL A 82 -39.38 -18.67 8.79
N ALA A 83 -38.63 -18.95 7.71
CA ALA A 83 -39.20 -19.32 6.42
C ALA A 83 -40.01 -20.63 6.49
N LYS A 84 -39.53 -21.63 7.26
CA LYS A 84 -40.25 -22.90 7.45
C LYS A 84 -41.56 -22.74 8.25
N VAL A 85 -41.58 -21.84 9.23
CA VAL A 85 -42.81 -21.51 9.98
C VAL A 85 -43.80 -20.71 9.12
N LYS A 86 -43.31 -19.78 8.30
CA LYS A 86 -44.14 -18.99 7.38
C LYS A 86 -44.68 -19.81 6.20
N ALA A 87 -43.97 -20.87 5.79
CA ALA A 87 -44.43 -21.83 4.79
C ALA A 87 -45.52 -22.80 5.31
N ALA A 88 -45.72 -22.91 6.62
CA ALA A 88 -46.77 -23.74 7.22
C ALA A 88 -48.13 -23.03 7.37
N SER A 89 -48.24 -21.76 6.98
CA SER A 89 -49.44 -20.92 7.20
C SER A 89 -50.02 -20.26 5.94
N THR A 90 -49.78 -20.80 4.74
CA THR A 90 -50.40 -20.29 3.50
C THR A 90 -50.87 -21.43 2.60
N PRO A 91 -52.14 -21.46 2.16
CA PRO A 91 -52.59 -22.44 1.18
C PRO A 91 -51.98 -22.16 -0.18
N ALA A 92 -51.73 -23.25 -0.92
CA ALA A 92 -51.17 -23.25 -2.25
C ALA A 92 -51.97 -22.36 -3.22
N GLN A 93 -51.28 -21.42 -3.88
CA GLN A 93 -51.73 -20.88 -5.17
C GLN A 93 -50.65 -21.07 -6.22
N LYS A 94 -50.94 -22.06 -7.08
CA LYS A 94 -50.67 -22.25 -8.51
C LYS A 94 -49.68 -21.29 -9.21
N LEU A 95 -48.69 -21.91 -9.90
CA LEU A 95 -47.84 -21.31 -10.94
C LEU A 95 -48.67 -20.66 -12.09
N PRO A 96 -48.06 -19.74 -12.86
CA PRO A 96 -47.64 -20.13 -14.21
C PRO A 96 -46.26 -19.60 -14.65
N SER A 97 -45.54 -20.47 -15.37
CA SER A 97 -44.77 -20.26 -16.62
C SER A 97 -44.06 -18.93 -16.88
N THR A 98 -42.72 -18.93 -17.04
CA THR A 98 -42.00 -18.76 -18.34
C THR A 98 -40.52 -18.36 -18.14
N ALA A 99 -39.67 -19.07 -18.88
CA ALA A 99 -38.36 -18.71 -19.43
C ALA A 99 -37.57 -17.49 -18.91
N ALA A 100 -36.34 -17.75 -18.45
CA ALA A 100 -35.07 -17.26 -19.03
C ALA A 100 -34.02 -16.96 -17.95
N THR A 101 -33.06 -17.87 -17.89
CA THR A 101 -31.75 -17.74 -17.22
C THR A 101 -30.98 -16.52 -17.73
N PRO A 102 -30.38 -15.70 -16.85
CA PRO A 102 -29.03 -15.24 -17.14
C PRO A 102 -28.07 -15.79 -16.10
N LEU A 103 -27.22 -16.69 -16.59
CA LEU A 103 -26.06 -17.24 -15.91
C LEU A 103 -25.05 -16.11 -15.71
N PRO A 104 -24.57 -15.78 -14.49
CA PRO A 104 -23.38 -14.96 -14.36
C PRO A 104 -22.18 -15.85 -14.71
N THR A 105 -21.81 -15.85 -15.98
CA THR A 105 -20.52 -16.35 -16.46
C THR A 105 -19.41 -15.67 -15.64
N PRO A 106 -18.56 -16.39 -14.89
CA PRO A 106 -17.35 -15.77 -14.35
C PRO A 106 -16.47 -15.41 -15.54
N ALA A 107 -16.35 -14.11 -15.79
CA ALA A 107 -15.44 -13.53 -16.76
C ALA A 107 -14.01 -13.99 -16.44
N ARG A 108 -13.56 -15.01 -17.17
CA ARG A 108 -12.18 -15.47 -17.23
C ARG A 108 -11.36 -14.33 -17.84
N PRO A 109 -10.32 -13.80 -17.17
CA PRO A 109 -9.44 -12.84 -17.82
C PRO A 109 -8.70 -13.56 -18.96
N PRO A 110 -8.54 -12.94 -20.14
CA PRO A 110 -7.73 -13.52 -21.19
C PRO A 110 -6.27 -13.57 -20.71
N VAL A 111 -5.74 -14.78 -20.62
CA VAL A 111 -4.30 -15.02 -20.61
C VAL A 111 -3.74 -14.59 -21.96
N SER A 112 -3.27 -13.34 -22.05
CA SER A 112 -2.45 -12.90 -23.17
C SER A 112 -1.06 -13.52 -23.01
N LEU A 113 -0.77 -14.49 -23.89
CA LEU A 113 0.57 -14.99 -24.18
C LEU A 113 1.54 -13.81 -24.32
N ALA A 114 2.53 -13.75 -23.43
CA ALA A 114 3.67 -12.87 -23.58
C ALA A 114 4.51 -13.38 -24.75
N THR A 115 4.52 -12.61 -25.83
CA THR A 115 5.50 -12.74 -26.91
C THR A 115 6.85 -12.35 -26.34
N THR A 116 7.86 -13.20 -26.58
CA THR A 116 9.25 -12.90 -26.28
C THR A 116 9.72 -11.82 -27.25
N GLY A 117 9.64 -10.56 -26.82
CA GLY A 117 10.13 -9.40 -27.54
C GLY A 117 11.14 -8.63 -26.69
N ARG A 118 12.40 -9.01 -26.83
CA ARG A 118 13.58 -8.21 -26.50
C ARG A 118 13.46 -6.87 -27.24
N ASP A 119 13.60 -5.75 -26.54
CA ASP A 119 14.42 -4.60 -26.95
C ASP A 119 14.34 -3.40 -25.98
N THR A 120 15.36 -2.57 -26.14
CA THR A 120 16.03 -1.67 -25.22
C THR A 120 15.32 -0.35 -24.92
N SER A 121 15.68 0.23 -23.76
CA SER A 121 15.70 1.67 -23.45
C SER A 121 14.43 2.49 -23.68
N SER A 122 13.73 2.86 -22.60
CA SER A 122 13.40 4.27 -22.34
C SER A 122 12.76 4.47 -20.97
N THR A 123 13.19 5.55 -20.35
CA THR A 123 12.88 6.03 -19.01
C THR A 123 11.39 6.39 -18.89
N LYS A 124 10.56 5.48 -18.37
CA LYS A 124 9.17 5.81 -18.02
C LYS A 124 8.92 5.51 -16.54
N LYS A 125 9.00 6.57 -15.72
CA LYS A 125 8.60 6.57 -14.30
C LYS A 125 7.15 6.07 -14.21
N ARG A 126 6.98 4.79 -13.85
CA ARG A 126 5.68 4.25 -13.46
C ARG A 126 5.43 4.67 -12.01
N SER A 127 4.58 5.67 -11.81
CA SER A 127 4.04 6.00 -10.48
C SER A 127 3.17 4.83 -10.01
N LEU A 128 3.70 4.03 -9.08
CA LEU A 128 3.03 2.88 -8.48
C LEU A 128 2.10 3.28 -7.32
N THR A 129 1.59 4.52 -7.29
CA THR A 129 0.58 4.92 -6.33
C THR A 129 -0.80 4.65 -6.93
N PRO A 130 -1.60 3.72 -6.38
CA PRO A 130 -3.03 3.67 -6.72
C PRO A 130 -3.65 5.05 -6.39
N PRO A 131 -4.54 5.59 -7.25
CA PRO A 131 -5.17 6.87 -6.98
C PRO A 131 -5.94 6.77 -5.66
N LEU A 132 -5.69 7.72 -4.74
CA LEU A 132 -6.44 7.79 -3.51
C LEU A 132 -7.94 7.91 -3.85
N PRO A 133 -8.84 7.24 -3.10
CA PRO A 133 -10.27 7.49 -3.24
C PRO A 133 -10.52 8.99 -3.01
N LYS A 134 -11.15 9.64 -4.00
CA LYS A 134 -11.59 11.02 -3.88
C LYS A 134 -12.49 11.11 -2.64
N PRO A 135 -12.31 12.09 -1.75
CA PRO A 135 -13.18 12.23 -0.58
C PRO A 135 -14.62 12.34 -1.06
N SER A 136 -15.43 11.33 -0.72
CA SER A 136 -16.87 11.31 -0.99
C SER A 136 -17.51 12.44 -0.21
N ALA A 137 -18.14 13.38 -0.92
CA ALA A 137 -18.63 14.67 -0.43
C ALA A 137 -19.84 14.60 0.53
N VAL A 138 -20.07 13.45 1.19
CA VAL A 138 -21.33 13.18 1.89
C VAL A 138 -21.23 13.41 3.40
N ALA A 139 -20.03 13.46 3.99
CA ALA A 139 -19.88 13.88 5.39
C ALA A 139 -18.49 14.47 5.65
N PRO A 140 -18.39 15.62 6.35
CA PRO A 140 -17.09 16.18 6.70
C PRO A 140 -16.30 15.19 7.55
N THR A 141 -15.04 15.01 7.16
CA THR A 141 -14.09 14.18 7.90
C THR A 141 -13.65 14.90 9.18
N LEU A 142 -13.14 14.15 10.16
CA LEU A 142 -12.65 14.74 11.42
C LEU A 142 -11.53 15.76 11.18
N ILE A 143 -10.71 15.54 10.15
CA ILE A 143 -9.60 16.42 9.77
C ILE A 143 -10.16 17.77 9.26
N GLU A 144 -11.18 17.73 8.41
CA GLU A 144 -11.85 18.94 7.91
C GLU A 144 -12.54 19.72 9.03
N LEU A 145 -13.22 19.02 9.95
CA LEU A 145 -13.85 19.66 11.11
C LEU A 145 -12.82 20.35 12.02
N ARG A 146 -11.66 19.73 12.25
CA ARG A 146 -10.57 20.37 13.02
C ARG A 146 -9.98 21.59 12.32
N ARG A 147 -9.86 21.53 10.99
CA ARG A 147 -9.39 22.67 10.19
C ARG A 147 -10.38 23.84 10.29
N GLN A 148 -11.67 23.57 10.12
CA GLN A 148 -12.72 24.57 10.27
C GLN A 148 -12.74 25.15 11.69
N ALA A 149 -12.61 24.30 12.72
CA ALA A 149 -12.60 24.74 14.11
C ALA A 149 -11.38 25.63 14.44
N LYS A 150 -10.23 25.38 13.80
CA LYS A 150 -9.06 26.26 13.88
C LYS A 150 -9.32 27.61 13.23
N GLU A 151 -9.94 27.63 12.05
CA GLU A 151 -10.31 28.85 11.32
C GLU A 151 -11.31 29.70 12.15
N GLN A 152 -12.21 29.04 12.87
CA GLN A 152 -13.17 29.67 13.80
C GLN A 152 -12.62 29.89 15.22
N GLN A 153 -11.31 29.70 15.44
CA GLN A 153 -10.64 29.88 16.72
C GLN A 153 -11.27 29.14 17.92
N VAL A 154 -11.89 27.98 17.70
CA VAL A 154 -12.49 27.16 18.75
C VAL A 154 -11.40 26.65 19.70
N ARG A 155 -11.38 27.12 20.95
CA ARG A 155 -10.34 26.72 21.92
C ARG A 155 -10.40 25.22 22.21
N GLY A 156 -9.24 24.55 22.17
CA GLY A 156 -9.15 23.12 22.49
C GLY A 156 -9.60 22.17 21.38
N TYR A 157 -9.86 22.67 20.15
CA TYR A 157 -10.35 21.88 19.01
C TYR A 157 -9.58 20.57 18.73
N SER A 158 -8.28 20.49 19.06
CA SER A 158 -7.47 19.28 18.82
C SER A 158 -7.88 18.10 19.72
N ARG A 159 -8.48 18.37 20.89
CA ARG A 159 -8.86 17.34 21.86
C ARG A 159 -10.33 16.92 21.74
N LEU A 160 -11.13 17.69 21.01
CA LEU A 160 -12.55 17.45 20.84
C LEU A 160 -12.82 16.23 19.95
N SER A 161 -13.90 15.52 20.27
CA SER A 161 -14.42 14.43 19.45
C SER A 161 -15.12 14.97 18.20
N LYS A 162 -15.44 14.10 17.24
CA LYS A 162 -16.13 14.52 16.00
C LYS A 162 -17.46 15.25 16.30
N ALA A 163 -18.22 14.75 17.28
CA ALA A 163 -19.51 15.32 17.65
C ALA A 163 -19.34 16.70 18.32
N ASP A 164 -18.39 16.81 19.26
CA ASP A 164 -18.14 18.07 19.96
C ASP A 164 -17.63 19.16 19.01
N LEU A 165 -16.83 18.80 18.00
CA LEU A 165 -16.38 19.73 16.96
C LEU A 165 -17.53 20.26 16.12
N ILE A 166 -18.50 19.43 15.77
CA ILE A 166 -19.70 19.86 15.03
C ILE A 166 -20.51 20.84 15.89
N ALA A 167 -20.78 20.47 17.15
CA ALA A 167 -21.52 21.32 18.09
C ALA A 167 -20.82 22.67 18.34
N ALA A 168 -19.49 22.67 18.53
CA ALA A 168 -18.72 23.90 18.73
C ALA A 168 -18.69 24.80 17.49
N LEU A 169 -18.62 24.20 16.29
CA LEU A 169 -18.70 24.94 15.03
C LEU A 169 -20.10 25.53 14.79
N ASP A 170 -21.16 24.80 15.14
CA ASP A 170 -22.52 25.29 15.04
C ASP A 170 -22.80 26.40 16.05
N ALA A 171 -22.22 26.32 17.26
CA ALA A 171 -22.26 27.39 18.25
C ALA A 171 -21.51 28.65 17.76
N ALA A 172 -20.32 28.48 17.19
CA ALA A 172 -19.52 29.59 16.64
C ALA A 172 -20.18 30.27 15.43
N ARG A 173 -21.04 29.58 14.67
CA ARG A 173 -21.80 30.16 13.55
C ARG A 173 -23.03 30.95 13.99
N ARG A 174 -23.50 30.74 15.22
CA ARG A 174 -24.70 31.40 15.78
C ARG A 174 -24.35 32.57 16.70
N ALA A 175 -23.09 32.70 17.11
CA ALA A 175 -22.56 33.82 17.86
C ALA A 175 -22.17 34.96 16.91
#